data_AF-J2B3M5-F1
#
_entry.id   AF-J2B3M5-F1
#
_cell.length_a   1.000
_cell.length_b   1.000
_cell.length_c   1.000
_cell.angle_alpha   90.00
_cell.angle_beta   90.00
_cell.angle_gamma   90.00
#
_symmetry.space_group_name_H-M   'P 1'
#
loop_
_entity.id
_entity.type
_entity.pdbx_description
1 polymer ?
#
loop_
_entity_poly.entity_id
_entity_poly.type
_entity_poly.pdbx_seq_one_letter_code
_entity_poly.pdbx_strand_id
1 'polypeptide(L)'
;MHFIAILANLILLIVVAALIVGNGLPDSGEGLGFFVAAIVAPVLSTIALLRRNVSISELISLEIRARKATLRQRIAEAEAKTAGRDIGG
;
A
#
# COMPACT_ATOMS: atom_id res chain seq x y z
N MET A 1 -2.97 -7.15 -8.22
CA MET A 1 -1.57 -7.15 -8.75
C MET A 1 -0.52 -7.13 -7.64
N HIS A 2 -0.59 -6.24 -6.64
CA HIS A 2 0.39 -6.17 -5.53
C HIS A 2 0.49 -7.44 -4.67
N PHE A 3 -0.64 -8.12 -4.42
CA PHE A 3 -0.66 -9.40 -3.70
C PHE A 3 0.17 -10.49 -4.38
N ILE A 4 0.15 -10.56 -5.72
CA ILE A 4 0.91 -11.53 -6.50
C ILE A 4 2.41 -11.23 -6.41
N ALA A 5 2.80 -9.96 -6.42
CA ALA A 5 4.20 -9.55 -6.27
C ALA A 5 4.75 -9.88 -4.87
N ILE A 6 3.96 -9.66 -3.81
CA ILE A 6 4.32 -10.06 -2.45
C ILE A 6 4.47 -11.58 -2.37
N LEU A 7 3.52 -12.33 -2.94
CA LEU A 7 3.56 -13.80 -2.94
C LEU A 7 4.79 -14.33 -3.70
N ALA A 8 5.11 -13.75 -4.86
CA ALA A 8 6.27 -14.11 -5.67
C ALA A 8 7.58 -13.83 -4.92
N ASN A 9 7.71 -12.68 -4.26
CA ASN A 9 8.87 -12.35 -3.43
C ASN A 9 9.03 -13.34 -2.26
N LEU A 10 7.92 -13.77 -1.66
CA LEU A 10 7.93 -14.72 -0.55
C LEU A 10 8.34 -16.13 -0.99
N ILE A 11 7.83 -16.58 -2.14
CA ILE A 11 8.26 -17.83 -2.79
C ILE A 11 9.75 -17.78 -3.11
N LEU A 12 10.24 -16.67 -3.66
CA LEU A 12 11.66 -16.49 -3.99
C LEU A 12 12.54 -16.63 -2.74
N LEU A 13 12.16 -16.01 -1.62
CA LEU A 13 12.88 -16.12 -0.36
C LEU A 13 12.88 -17.56 0.19
N ILE A 14 11.78 -18.30 0.05
CA ILE A 14 11.71 -19.72 0.44
C ILE A 14 12.66 -20.57 -0.40
N VAL A 15 12.71 -20.35 -1.73
CA VAL A 15 13.62 -21.05 -2.63
C VAL A 15 15.08 -20.78 -2.26
N VAL A 16 15.41 -19.51 -1.99
CA VAL A 16 16.75 -19.11 -1.55
C VAL A 16 17.10 -19.80 -0.22
N ALA A 17 16.19 -19.82 0.75
CA ALA A 17 16.41 -20.51 2.03
C ALA A 17 16.60 -22.02 1.86
N ALA A 18 15.79 -22.67 1.01
CA ALA A 18 15.90 -24.10 0.73
C ALA A 18 17.25 -24.45 0.07
N LEU A 19 17.76 -23.58 -0.82
CA LEU A 19 19.07 -23.74 -1.43
C LEU A 19 20.21 -23.67 -0.40
N ILE A 20 20.12 -22.78 0.60
CA ILE A 20 21.11 -22.73 1.70
C ILE A 20 21.08 -24.02 2.52
N VAL A 21 19.89 -24.48 2.89
CA VAL A 21 19.74 -25.68 3.73
C VAL A 21 20.26 -26.92 3.01
N GLY A 22 20.03 -27.02 1.69
CA GLY A 22 20.46 -28.17 0.90
C GLY A 22 21.94 -28.15 0.49
N ASN A 23 22.49 -26.99 0.17
CA ASN A 23 23.83 -26.87 -0.44
C ASN A 23 24.85 -26.14 0.44
N GLY A 24 24.44 -25.62 1.60
CA GLY A 24 25.28 -24.75 2.42
C GLY A 24 25.35 -23.32 1.91
N LEU A 25 26.10 -22.47 2.63
CA LEU A 25 26.40 -21.13 2.16
C LEU A 25 27.38 -21.19 0.98
N PRO A 26 27.26 -20.29 -0.01
CA PRO A 26 28.24 -20.22 -1.07
C PRO A 26 29.62 -19.82 -0.52
N ASP A 27 30.64 -20.59 -0.89
CA ASP A 27 32.02 -20.39 -0.40
C ASP A 27 32.81 -19.36 -1.22
N SER A 28 32.26 -18.90 -2.35
CA SER A 28 32.89 -17.91 -3.23
C SER A 28 32.31 -16.51 -2.99
N GLY A 29 33.15 -15.49 -3.11
CA GLY A 29 32.73 -14.08 -2.99
C GLY A 29 31.65 -13.69 -4.00
N GLU A 30 31.69 -14.25 -5.21
CA GLU A 30 30.65 -14.05 -6.23
C GLU A 30 29.32 -14.73 -5.86
N GLY A 31 29.38 -15.94 -5.31
CA GLY A 31 28.20 -16.68 -4.85
C GLY A 31 27.51 -16.00 -3.67
N LEU A 32 28.30 -15.42 -2.75
CA LEU A 32 27.78 -14.59 -1.65
C LEU A 32 27.12 -13.31 -2.16
N GLY A 33 27.73 -12.64 -3.15
CA GLY A 33 27.13 -11.45 -3.77
C GLY A 33 25.78 -11.72 -4.41
N PHE A 34 25.67 -12.82 -5.17
CA PHE A 34 24.42 -13.24 -5.79
C PHE A 34 23.35 -13.61 -4.75
N PHE A 35 23.76 -14.29 -3.68
CA PHE A 35 22.89 -14.64 -2.56
C PHE A 35 22.32 -13.41 -1.85
N VAL A 36 23.17 -12.43 -1.53
CA VAL A 36 22.73 -11.17 -0.92
C VAL A 36 21.76 -10.44 -1.84
N ALA A 37 22.05 -10.38 -3.15
CA ALA A 37 21.15 -9.76 -4.11
C ALA A 37 19.77 -10.46 -4.18
N ALA A 38 19.75 -11.79 -4.12
CA ALA A 38 18.52 -12.59 -4.15
C ALA A 38 17.62 -12.37 -2.93
N ILE A 39 18.18 -11.94 -1.79
CA ILE A 39 17.41 -11.55 -0.58
C ILE A 39 17.03 -10.08 -0.63
N VAL A 40 17.98 -9.21 -0.96
CA VAL A 40 17.80 -7.74 -0.90
C VAL A 40 16.79 -7.27 -1.95
N ALA A 41 16.81 -7.84 -3.16
CA ALA A 41 15.89 -7.45 -4.25
C ALA A 41 14.40 -7.63 -3.89
N PRO A 42 13.92 -8.79 -3.43
CA PRO A 42 12.52 -8.96 -3.01
C PRO A 42 12.15 -8.12 -1.78
N VAL A 43 13.09 -7.88 -0.86
CA VAL A 43 12.86 -7.00 0.30
C VAL A 43 12.64 -5.54 -0.14
N LEU A 44 13.52 -4.99 -0.98
CA LEU A 44 13.39 -3.64 -1.52
C LEU A 44 12.12 -3.49 -2.36
N SER A 45 11.78 -4.50 -3.17
CA SER A 45 10.54 -4.55 -3.94
C SER A 45 9.31 -4.48 -3.03
N THR A 46 9.30 -5.24 -1.93
CA THR A 46 8.20 -5.25 -0.96
C THR A 46 8.07 -3.91 -0.22
N ILE A 47 9.18 -3.31 0.17
CA ILE A 47 9.20 -1.97 0.79
C ILE A 47 8.67 -0.91 -0.19
N ALA A 48 9.08 -0.95 -1.46
CA ALA A 48 8.61 -0.02 -2.47
C ALA A 48 7.10 -0.15 -2.72
N LEU A 49 6.59 -1.39 -2.76
CA LEU A 49 5.15 -1.67 -2.89
C LEU A 49 4.36 -1.13 -1.68
N LEU A 50 4.88 -1.31 -0.46
CA LEU A 50 4.25 -0.79 0.76
C LEU A 50 4.26 0.74 0.82
N ARG A 51 5.37 1.39 0.44
CA ARG A 51 5.49 2.85 0.43
C ARG A 51 4.51 3.50 -0.57
N ARG A 52 4.26 2.84 -1.70
CA ARG A 52 3.27 3.29 -2.69
C ARG A 52 1.83 3.27 -2.13
N ASN A 53 1.49 2.29 -1.30
CA ASN A 53 0.16 2.20 -0.68
C ASN A 53 -0.15 3.32 0.31
N VAL A 54 0.87 3.90 0.97
CA VAL A 54 0.67 5.07 1.85
C VAL A 54 0.06 6.25 1.07
N SER A 55 0.49 6.44 -0.18
CA SER A 55 -0.08 7.50 -1.05
C SER A 55 -1.54 7.24 -1.44
N ILE A 56 -1.95 5.97 -1.54
CA ILE A 56 -3.34 5.60 -1.86
C ILE A 56 -4.25 5.87 -0.66
N SER A 57 -3.78 5.64 0.57
CA SER A 57 -4.50 6.03 1.78
C SER A 57 -4.70 7.55 1.89
N GLU A 58 -3.72 8.34 1.43
CA GLU A 58 -3.88 9.79 1.33
C GLU A 58 -4.99 10.18 0.35
N LEU A 59 -5.01 9.59 -0.85
CA LEU A 59 -6.05 9.80 -1.85
C LEU A 59 -7.45 9.43 -1.34
N ILE A 60 -7.60 8.28 -0.68
CA ILE A 60 -8.88 7.86 -0.08
C ILE A 60 -9.28 8.83 1.05
N SER A 61 -8.33 9.26 1.87
CA SER A 61 -8.61 10.22 2.94
C SER A 61 -9.05 11.59 2.41
N LEU A 62 -8.50 12.02 1.27
CA LEU A 62 -8.86 13.25 0.56
C LEU A 62 -10.25 13.13 -0.05
N GLU A 63 -10.58 12.00 -0.68
CA GLU A 63 -11.91 11.77 -1.25
C GLU A 63 -12.99 11.70 -0.16
N ILE A 64 -12.72 11.03 0.97
CA ILE A 64 -13.63 11.01 2.12
C ILE A 64 -13.82 12.42 2.69
N ARG A 65 -12.75 13.21 2.79
CA ARG A 65 -12.81 14.58 3.31
C ARG A 65 -13.60 15.50 2.36
N ALA A 66 -13.43 15.34 1.05
CA ALA A 66 -14.20 16.06 0.03
C ALA A 66 -15.69 15.68 0.08
N ARG A 67 -16.02 14.39 0.11
CA ARG A 67 -17.42 13.93 0.24
C ARG A 67 -18.08 14.42 1.53
N LYS A 68 -17.34 14.44 2.65
CA LYS A 68 -17.83 14.97 3.94
C LYS A 68 -18.08 16.48 3.89
N ALA A 69 -17.25 17.24 3.18
CA ALA A 69 -17.45 18.67 2.99
C ALA A 69 -18.70 18.96 2.14
N THR A 70 -18.88 18.24 1.04
CA THR A 70 -20.07 18.36 0.19
C THR A 70 -21.37 18.01 0.93
N LEU A 71 -21.33 16.98 1.80
CA LEU A 71 -22.48 16.62 2.64
C LEU A 71 -22.83 17.71 3.66
N ARG A 72 -21.84 18.32 4.30
CA ARG A 72 -22.06 19.46 5.22
C ARG A 72 -22.66 20.67 4.50
N GLN A 73 -22.19 20.94 3.29
CA GLN A 73 -22.71 22.04 2.48
C GLN A 73 -24.18 21.81 2.09
N ARG A 74 -24.53 20.58 1.71
CA ARG A 74 -25.92 20.20 1.40
C ARG A 74 -26.84 20.26 2.62
N ILE A 75 -26.35 19.92 3.82
CA ILE A 75 -27.12 20.06 5.07
C ILE A 75 -27.35 21.54 5.37
N ALA A 76 -26.32 22.39 5.26
CA ALA A 76 -26.45 23.82 5.49
C ALA A 76 -27.42 24.49 4.49
N GLU A 77 -27.39 24.09 3.21
CA GLU A 77 -28.37 24.54 2.21
C GLU A 77 -29.79 24.06 2.51
N ALA A 78 -29.95 22.82 2.96
CA ALA A 78 -31.25 22.29 3.34
C ALA A 78 -31.81 23.00 4.60
N GLU A 79 -30.97 23.26 5.60
CA GLU A 79 -31.35 24.01 6.81
C GLU A 79 -31.73 25.46 6.48
N ALA A 80 -30.95 26.16 5.65
CA ALA A 80 -31.27 27.52 5.22
C ALA A 80 -32.60 27.59 4.43
N LYS A 81 -32.87 26.60 3.57
CA LYS A 81 -34.12 26.51 2.80
C LYS A 81 -35.33 26.17 3.68
N THR A 82 -35.13 25.42 4.76
CA THR A 82 -36.19 25.09 5.73
C THR A 82 -36.48 26.30 6.62
N ALA A 83 -35.45 26.98 7.13
CA ALA A 83 -35.59 28.19 7.94
C ALA A 83 -36.23 29.36 7.17
N GLY A 84 -35.93 29.51 5.87
CA GLY A 84 -36.59 30.50 5.02
C GLY A 84 -38.05 30.19 4.69
N ARG A 85 -38.49 28.94 4.85
CA ARG A 85 -39.87 28.49 4.57
C ARG A 85 -40.80 28.67 5.76
N ASP A 86 -40.28 28.71 6.99
CA ASP A 86 -41.05 29.01 8.21
C ASP A 86 -41.31 30.51 8.44
N ILE A 87 -40.58 31.41 7.78
CA ILE A 87 -40.79 32.88 7.91
C ILE A 87 -41.85 33.41 6.93
N GLY A 88 -42.19 32.63 5.89
CA GLY A 88 -43.10 33.04 4.81
C GLY A 88 -44.50 32.41 4.83
N GLY A 89 -44.92 31.79 5.94
CA GLY A 89 -46.22 31.15 6.13
C GLY A 89 -47.23 32.04 6.84
#